data_AF-A0A3D1K8T6-F1
#
_entry.id   AF-A0A3D1K8T6-F1
#
_cell.length_a   1.000
_cell.length_b   1.000
_cell.length_c   1.000
_cell.angle_alpha   90.00
_cell.angle_beta   90.00
_cell.angle_gamma   90.00
#
_symmetry.space_group_name_H-M   'P 1'
#
loop_
_entity.id
_entity.type
_entity.pdbx_description
1 polymer ?
#
loop_
_entity_poly.entity_id
_entity_poly.type
_entity_poly.pdbx_seq_one_letter_code
_entity_poly.pdbx_strand_id
1 'polypeptide(L)'
;MITYKLMDSNFQLHVPSFYPVISRIHPPFFHKYGIELGNHSPLSVFYDFQEGQMNTFLTDLFLAWRYLKPKRNAVSFITCMSVVGVTLGVAVLIVVLAVMTGFTDEMKDKMIDTMAHMQIQDYRLGYIANPASVVKEVKALGCEASPIIYKHGLIQKGEHLIPKVVIGIRPDEKSSSIDVKRYMFVGEFSLKKGEAVVSDVIAQELNLRIGEKIILHSPSKITKMFKYEEGKGFKFNEDKAKVFLPDEYRISGFFSFGKYDFDSSVIFINIDDAADLFELPWDSATSVYVKTKDPFHLQGIQDELQKKFPALQILSWQQLNRQFLGVLAVEKNMMFFLLIFIVLVAAFSISNTLITVVLQKTREIGLIKALGASPMTILRTFVLQGFIVGVMGTLCGTLLGIAVIHWRNQIMFTVSKLTGWELFPKKFYFFSELPARIVAGDLLIICIVSVILCTLGALLPAWRAARLDPAKALRYE
;
A
#
# COMPACT_ATOMS: atom_id res chain seq x y z
N MET A 1 84.29 -45.09 -7.90
CA MET A 1 85.72 -44.74 -8.01
C MET A 1 85.83 -43.24 -7.81
N ILE A 2 86.60 -42.81 -6.81
CA ILE A 2 87.00 -41.43 -6.43
C ILE A 2 85.98 -40.61 -5.62
N THR A 3 86.10 -40.77 -4.31
CA THR A 3 85.95 -39.77 -3.23
C THR A 3 86.98 -38.63 -3.34
N TYR A 4 86.62 -37.40 -2.96
CA TYR A 4 87.52 -36.47 -2.27
C TYR A 4 86.79 -35.62 -1.23
N LYS A 5 87.55 -35.26 -0.19
CA LYS A 5 87.19 -34.88 1.17
C LYS A 5 87.85 -33.52 1.47
N LEU A 6 87.10 -32.62 2.13
CA LEU A 6 87.47 -31.51 3.06
C LEU A 6 88.68 -30.60 2.75
N MET A 7 88.52 -29.27 2.79
CA MET A 7 88.89 -28.40 3.94
C MET A 7 88.61 -26.91 3.70
N ASP A 8 88.51 -26.18 4.82
CA ASP A 8 88.09 -24.80 5.08
C ASP A 8 88.66 -23.67 4.21
N SER A 9 87.84 -22.63 4.01
CA SER A 9 88.27 -21.24 4.20
C SER A 9 87.07 -20.29 4.37
N ASN A 10 87.16 -19.44 5.39
CA ASN A 10 86.20 -18.42 5.78
C ASN A 10 85.73 -17.55 4.60
N PHE A 11 84.41 -17.49 4.36
CA PHE A 11 83.79 -16.43 3.57
C PHE A 11 82.51 -15.94 4.24
N GLN A 12 82.58 -14.73 4.80
CA GLN A 12 81.43 -14.00 5.32
C GLN A 12 80.48 -13.64 4.16
N LEU A 13 79.27 -14.18 4.16
CA LEU A 13 78.22 -13.80 3.23
C LEU A 13 77.46 -12.57 3.76
N HIS A 14 77.82 -11.42 3.20
CA HIS A 14 77.02 -10.20 3.25
C HIS A 14 75.65 -10.46 2.61
N VAL A 15 74.57 -10.24 3.37
CA VAL A 15 73.19 -10.22 2.88
C VAL A 15 72.95 -8.88 2.17
N PRO A 16 72.60 -8.84 0.86
CA PRO A 16 72.16 -7.60 0.23
C PRO A 16 70.67 -7.40 0.50
N SER A 17 70.34 -6.29 1.18
CA SER A 17 68.98 -5.81 1.38
C SER A 17 68.31 -5.47 0.04
N PHE A 18 67.26 -6.19 -0.33
CA PHE A 18 66.40 -5.84 -1.45
C PHE A 18 65.29 -4.87 -0.99
N TYR A 19 65.54 -3.57 -1.06
CA TYR A 19 64.55 -2.49 -1.12
C TYR A 19 65.26 -1.21 -1.60
N PRO A 20 64.76 -0.44 -2.58
CA PRO A 20 63.78 -0.79 -3.61
C PRO A 20 64.01 -0.16 -5.00
N VAL A 21 63.53 -0.87 -6.02
CA VAL A 21 63.26 -0.41 -7.41
C VAL A 21 61.91 0.35 -7.49
N ILE A 22 61.38 0.84 -6.36
CA ILE A 22 60.08 1.50 -6.23
C ILE A 22 60.24 3.03 -6.23
N SER A 23 60.92 3.57 -7.23
CA SER A 23 61.04 5.02 -7.46
C SER A 23 60.55 5.48 -8.83
N ARG A 24 59.87 4.61 -9.59
CA ARG A 24 59.37 4.94 -10.93
C ARG A 24 57.88 4.66 -11.12
N ILE A 25 57.01 5.33 -10.37
CA ILE A 25 55.59 5.45 -10.73
C ILE A 25 55.08 6.86 -10.40
N HIS A 26 55.09 7.75 -11.40
CA HIS A 26 54.42 9.05 -11.37
C HIS A 26 52.89 8.87 -11.54
N PRO A 27 52.03 9.59 -10.79
CA PRO A 27 50.60 9.70 -11.11
C PRO A 27 50.27 11.05 -11.77
N PRO A 28 49.61 11.09 -12.95
CA PRO A 28 49.22 12.33 -13.63
C PRO A 28 47.86 12.89 -13.17
N PHE A 29 47.34 12.52 -11.97
CA PHE A 29 45.95 12.83 -11.58
C PHE A 29 45.81 14.11 -10.71
N PHE A 30 46.81 14.44 -9.89
CA PHE A 30 46.71 15.57 -8.94
C PHE A 30 46.93 16.94 -9.58
N HIS A 31 47.63 17.00 -10.73
CA HIS A 31 47.93 18.26 -11.41
C HIS A 31 46.72 18.91 -12.11
N LYS A 32 45.63 18.14 -12.36
CA LYS A 32 44.44 18.61 -13.06
C LYS A 32 43.41 19.32 -12.16
N TYR A 33 43.55 19.22 -10.84
CA TYR A 33 42.59 19.76 -9.87
C TYR A 33 43.20 20.65 -8.78
N GLY A 34 44.47 21.07 -8.90
CA GLY A 34 45.06 22.10 -8.04
C GLY A 34 45.17 21.74 -6.56
N ILE A 35 45.28 20.44 -6.22
CA ILE A 35 45.45 19.99 -4.83
C ILE A 35 46.95 19.81 -4.57
N GLU A 36 47.56 20.78 -3.88
CA GLU A 36 48.91 20.65 -3.34
C GLU A 36 48.89 19.71 -2.13
N LEU A 37 49.52 18.54 -2.28
CA LEU A 37 49.80 17.65 -1.15
C LEU A 37 51.06 18.18 -0.45
N GLY A 38 50.89 18.78 0.73
CA GLY A 38 51.98 19.00 1.67
C GLY A 38 52.71 17.68 1.99
N ASN A 39 53.96 17.80 2.45
CA ASN A 39 55.07 16.82 2.53
C ASN A 39 54.84 15.39 3.12
N HIS A 40 53.62 14.88 3.19
CA HIS A 40 53.31 13.50 3.55
C HIS A 40 53.03 12.65 2.31
N SER A 41 53.81 11.57 2.15
CA SER A 41 53.64 10.63 1.05
C SER A 41 52.22 10.02 1.03
N PRO A 42 51.62 9.74 -0.15
CA PRO A 42 50.28 9.14 -0.27
C PRO A 42 50.12 7.76 0.40
N LEU A 43 51.23 7.15 0.79
CA LEU A 43 51.30 5.86 1.49
C LEU A 43 50.96 5.96 2.97
N SER A 44 51.03 7.15 3.58
CA SER A 44 50.71 7.38 4.99
C SER A 44 49.23 7.16 5.34
N VAL A 45 48.33 7.19 4.34
CA VAL A 45 46.90 6.90 4.52
C VAL A 45 46.63 5.38 4.55
N PHE A 46 47.56 4.58 4.02
CA PHE A 46 47.40 3.12 3.90
C PHE A 46 48.25 2.33 4.90
N TYR A 47 49.17 3.00 5.59
CA TYR A 47 50.15 2.38 6.48
C TYR A 47 50.13 3.10 7.83
N ASP A 48 49.54 2.46 8.85
CA ASP A 48 49.70 2.91 10.22
C ASP A 48 51.06 2.42 10.73
N PHE A 49 52.02 3.36 10.84
CA PHE A 49 53.40 3.05 11.18
C PHE A 49 53.58 2.61 12.65
N GLN A 50 52.55 2.73 13.51
CA GLN A 50 52.65 2.31 14.92
C GLN A 50 52.25 0.85 15.20
N GLU A 51 51.43 0.20 14.36
CA GLU A 51 50.89 -1.13 14.67
C GLU A 51 51.30 -2.27 13.72
N GLY A 52 52.00 -1.99 12.61
CA GLY A 52 52.50 -3.05 11.72
C GLY A 52 51.41 -3.92 11.08
N GLN A 53 50.13 -3.53 11.16
CA GLN A 53 49.01 -4.18 10.49
C GLN A 53 48.47 -3.30 9.35
N MET A 54 48.32 -3.93 8.18
CA MET A 54 47.66 -3.33 7.03
C MET A 54 46.19 -3.10 7.38
N ASN A 55 45.68 -1.89 7.17
CA ASN A 55 44.29 -1.55 7.47
C ASN A 55 43.36 -2.28 6.48
N THR A 56 43.07 -3.53 6.81
CA THR A 56 42.48 -4.55 5.92
C THR A 56 41.15 -4.09 5.31
N PHE A 57 40.37 -3.31 6.07
CA PHE A 57 39.12 -2.75 5.60
C PHE A 57 39.30 -1.75 4.43
N LEU A 58 40.29 -0.86 4.51
CA LEU A 58 40.56 0.13 3.46
C LEU A 58 41.14 -0.51 2.21
N THR A 59 41.96 -1.56 2.37
CA THR A 59 42.48 -2.31 1.23
C THR A 59 41.40 -3.14 0.55
N ASP A 60 40.50 -3.75 1.32
CA ASP A 60 39.37 -4.51 0.80
C ASP A 60 38.40 -3.59 0.04
N LEU A 61 38.12 -2.39 0.58
CA LEU A 61 37.30 -1.37 -0.06
C LEU A 61 37.94 -0.85 -1.36
N PHE A 62 39.24 -0.58 -1.34
CA PHE A 62 39.98 -0.13 -2.52
C PHE A 62 40.00 -1.19 -3.63
N LEU A 63 40.19 -2.47 -3.27
CA LEU A 63 40.10 -3.60 -4.19
C LEU A 63 38.68 -3.72 -4.77
N ALA A 64 37.64 -3.69 -3.93
CA ALA A 64 36.24 -3.76 -4.38
C ALA A 64 35.88 -2.63 -5.36
N TRP A 65 36.28 -1.39 -5.05
CA TRP A 65 36.08 -0.23 -5.94
C TRP A 65 36.83 -0.37 -7.26
N ARG A 66 38.06 -0.89 -7.23
CA ARG A 66 38.86 -1.12 -8.43
C ARG A 66 38.31 -2.27 -9.28
N TYR A 67 37.73 -3.30 -8.67
CA TYR A 67 37.01 -4.36 -9.38
C TYR A 67 35.72 -3.86 -10.04
N LEU A 68 35.09 -2.82 -9.49
CA LEU A 68 33.98 -2.11 -10.15
C LEU A 68 34.42 -1.30 -11.37
N LYS A 69 35.72 -0.99 -11.53
CA LYS A 69 36.24 -0.12 -12.61
C LYS A 69 37.43 -0.73 -13.40
N PRO A 70 37.24 -1.76 -14.27
CA PRO A 70 38.34 -2.32 -15.06
C PRO A 70 38.39 -1.80 -16.52
N LYS A 71 39.61 -1.65 -17.05
CA LYS A 71 39.99 -1.25 -18.44
C LYS A 71 39.51 -2.19 -19.58
N ARG A 72 38.58 -3.12 -19.36
CA ARG A 72 38.02 -4.04 -20.39
C ARG A 72 36.49 -4.05 -20.32
N ASN A 73 35.85 -3.84 -21.48
CA ASN A 73 34.42 -3.50 -21.64
C ASN A 73 33.42 -4.46 -20.98
N ALA A 74 33.73 -5.76 -20.85
CA ALA A 74 32.76 -6.76 -20.41
C ALA A 74 32.41 -6.71 -18.90
N VAL A 75 33.40 -6.55 -18.02
CA VAL A 75 33.17 -6.63 -16.56
C VAL A 75 32.41 -5.40 -16.04
N SER A 76 32.67 -4.22 -16.62
CA SER A 76 31.94 -2.99 -16.31
C SER A 76 30.49 -3.03 -16.81
N PHE A 77 30.23 -3.70 -17.94
CA PHE A 77 28.88 -3.87 -18.47
C PHE A 77 28.05 -4.81 -17.57
N ILE A 78 28.65 -5.90 -17.11
CA ILE A 78 28.01 -6.90 -16.25
C ILE A 78 27.62 -6.30 -14.89
N THR A 79 28.49 -5.50 -14.28
CA THR A 79 28.16 -4.78 -13.04
C THR A 79 27.09 -3.71 -13.25
N CYS A 80 27.09 -3.01 -14.39
CA CYS A 80 25.99 -2.11 -14.76
C CYS A 80 24.66 -2.86 -14.86
N MET A 81 24.62 -4.03 -15.50
CA MET A 81 23.40 -4.85 -15.59
C MET A 81 22.91 -5.32 -14.21
N SER A 82 23.80 -5.71 -13.29
CA SER A 82 23.40 -6.01 -11.90
C SER A 82 22.71 -4.83 -11.23
N VAL A 83 23.32 -3.64 -11.33
CA VAL A 83 22.79 -2.43 -10.69
C VAL A 83 21.44 -2.08 -11.29
N VAL A 84 21.26 -2.19 -12.61
CA VAL A 84 19.97 -1.98 -13.28
C VAL A 84 18.91 -2.98 -12.80
N GLY A 85 19.26 -4.26 -12.67
CA GLY A 85 18.34 -5.29 -12.16
C GLY A 85 17.84 -4.97 -10.74
N VAL A 86 18.76 -4.60 -9.83
CA VAL A 86 18.41 -4.19 -8.47
C VAL A 86 17.60 -2.90 -8.47
N THR A 87 18.01 -1.92 -9.28
CA THR A 87 17.33 -0.62 -9.42
C THR A 87 15.86 -0.81 -9.83
N LEU A 88 15.62 -1.62 -10.86
CA LEU A 88 14.26 -1.91 -11.33
C LEU A 88 13.45 -2.68 -10.29
N GLY A 89 14.05 -3.70 -9.64
CA GLY A 89 13.39 -4.47 -8.60
C GLY A 89 12.93 -3.59 -7.43
N VAL A 90 13.83 -2.76 -6.90
CA VAL A 90 13.53 -1.84 -5.78
C VAL A 90 12.52 -0.77 -6.20
N ALA A 91 12.66 -0.20 -7.39
CA ALA A 91 11.73 0.82 -7.89
C ALA A 91 10.31 0.28 -8.04
N VAL A 92 10.16 -0.90 -8.65
CA VAL A 92 8.85 -1.57 -8.78
C VAL A 92 8.24 -1.84 -7.41
N LEU A 93 9.05 -2.30 -6.45
CA LEU A 93 8.60 -2.57 -5.09
C LEU A 93 8.03 -1.31 -4.41
N ILE A 94 8.73 -0.20 -4.54
CA ILE A 94 8.34 1.10 -3.97
C ILE A 94 7.05 1.60 -4.62
N VAL A 95 6.98 1.58 -5.95
CA VAL A 95 5.79 2.04 -6.69
C VAL A 95 4.56 1.23 -6.29
N VAL A 96 4.68 -0.09 -6.33
CA VAL A 96 3.58 -1.00 -6.01
C VAL A 96 3.10 -0.76 -4.58
N LEU A 97 4.00 -0.74 -3.60
CA LEU A 97 3.60 -0.57 -2.21
C LEU A 97 3.00 0.82 -1.94
N ALA A 98 3.55 1.87 -2.55
CA ALA A 98 3.02 3.22 -2.38
C ALA A 98 1.62 3.38 -2.97
N VAL A 99 1.37 2.82 -4.16
CA VAL A 99 0.04 2.84 -4.79
C VAL A 99 -0.95 2.04 -3.95
N MET A 100 -0.58 0.85 -3.49
CA MET A 100 -1.48 0.02 -2.67
C MET A 100 -1.83 0.67 -1.33
N THR A 101 -0.85 1.26 -0.66
CA THR A 101 -1.11 2.00 0.59
C THR A 101 -2.00 3.22 0.34
N GLY A 102 -1.73 3.98 -0.72
CA GLY A 102 -2.58 5.11 -1.10
C GLY A 102 -4.01 4.68 -1.41
N PHE A 103 -4.19 3.60 -2.17
CA PHE A 103 -5.50 3.05 -2.50
C PHE A 103 -6.26 2.61 -1.25
N THR A 104 -5.60 1.90 -0.34
CA THR A 104 -6.19 1.44 0.92
C THR A 104 -6.65 2.61 1.79
N ASP A 105 -5.81 3.65 1.90
CA ASP A 105 -6.11 4.83 2.69
C ASP A 105 -7.29 5.60 2.08
N GLU A 106 -7.26 5.86 0.78
CA GLU A 106 -8.34 6.55 0.07
C GLU A 106 -9.67 5.76 0.17
N MET A 107 -9.63 4.43 0.07
CA MET A 107 -10.83 3.60 0.28
C MET A 107 -11.39 3.72 1.69
N LYS A 108 -10.54 3.74 2.72
CA LYS A 108 -10.99 3.92 4.11
C LYS A 108 -11.57 5.31 4.34
N ASP A 109 -10.89 6.35 3.88
CA ASP A 109 -11.34 7.74 4.05
C ASP A 109 -12.68 7.95 3.34
N LYS A 110 -12.82 7.44 2.11
CA LYS A 110 -14.12 7.44 1.44
C LYS A 110 -15.14 6.67 2.27
N MET A 111 -14.88 5.47 2.78
CA MET A 111 -15.87 4.74 3.57
C MET A 111 -16.40 5.53 4.78
N ILE A 112 -15.52 6.26 5.48
CA ILE A 112 -15.87 7.01 6.69
C ILE A 112 -16.67 8.27 6.36
N ASP A 113 -16.29 9.02 5.31
CA ASP A 113 -16.88 10.34 4.99
C ASP A 113 -18.39 10.32 4.71
N THR A 114 -18.94 9.19 4.26
CA THR A 114 -20.37 9.08 3.86
C THR A 114 -21.21 8.32 4.88
N MET A 115 -20.59 7.67 5.86
CA MET A 115 -21.30 6.85 6.84
C MET A 115 -21.22 7.45 8.24
N ALA A 116 -22.12 7.00 9.12
CA ALA A 116 -21.94 7.24 10.53
C ALA A 116 -20.72 6.48 11.07
N HIS A 117 -19.96 7.10 11.96
CA HIS A 117 -18.79 6.46 12.57
C HIS A 117 -19.22 5.30 13.48
N MET A 118 -20.37 5.45 14.16
CA MET A 118 -21.04 4.36 14.89
C MET A 118 -22.54 4.36 14.62
N GLN A 119 -23.14 3.18 14.72
CA GLN A 119 -24.58 2.97 14.61
C GLN A 119 -25.07 2.24 15.86
N ILE A 120 -26.09 2.80 16.50
CA ILE A 120 -26.75 2.19 17.64
C ILE A 120 -28.09 1.64 17.14
N GLN A 121 -28.33 0.35 17.37
CA GLN A 121 -29.50 -0.35 16.85
C GLN A 121 -30.06 -1.33 17.88
N ASP A 122 -31.37 -1.59 17.86
CA ASP A 122 -31.99 -2.70 18.59
C ASP A 122 -32.38 -3.80 17.58
N TYR A 123 -31.61 -4.90 17.55
CA TYR A 123 -31.91 -6.03 16.66
C TYR A 123 -33.11 -6.86 17.11
N ARG A 124 -33.51 -6.80 18.39
CA ARG A 124 -34.61 -7.60 18.92
C ARG A 124 -35.95 -7.02 18.51
N LEU A 125 -36.08 -5.70 18.64
CA LEU A 125 -37.30 -4.97 18.27
C LEU A 125 -37.26 -4.49 16.81
N GLY A 126 -36.07 -4.32 16.23
CA GLY A 126 -35.90 -3.75 14.88
C GLY A 126 -36.11 -2.23 14.82
N TYR A 127 -36.30 -1.58 15.97
CA TYR A 127 -36.40 -0.14 16.18
C TYR A 127 -36.08 0.22 17.64
N ILE A 128 -35.74 1.49 17.86
CA ILE A 128 -35.50 2.10 19.16
C ILE A 128 -36.72 2.97 19.49
N ALA A 129 -37.44 2.60 20.56
CA ALA A 129 -38.68 3.27 20.95
C ALA A 129 -38.48 4.72 21.45
N ASN A 130 -37.36 5.01 22.12
CA ASN A 130 -37.01 6.35 22.60
C ASN A 130 -35.60 6.74 22.16
N PRO A 131 -35.41 7.08 20.87
CA PRO A 131 -34.10 7.42 20.34
C PRO A 131 -33.56 8.75 20.91
N ALA A 132 -34.43 9.65 21.37
CA ALA A 132 -34.04 10.92 21.98
C ALA A 132 -33.17 10.74 23.24
N SER A 133 -33.48 9.74 24.07
CA SER A 133 -32.66 9.41 25.24
C SER A 133 -31.25 8.96 24.87
N VAL A 134 -31.11 8.13 23.82
CA VAL A 134 -29.83 7.67 23.28
C VAL A 134 -29.04 8.85 22.71
N VAL A 135 -29.69 9.72 21.92
CA VAL A 135 -29.07 10.92 21.34
C VAL A 135 -28.52 11.84 22.43
N LYS A 136 -29.25 12.01 23.53
CA LYS A 136 -28.81 12.85 24.67
C LYS A 136 -27.54 12.30 25.32
N GLU A 137 -27.49 10.99 25.58
CA GLU A 137 -26.30 10.35 26.17
C GLU A 137 -25.10 10.42 25.23
N VAL A 138 -25.29 10.22 23.93
CA VAL A 138 -24.20 10.34 22.95
C VAL A 138 -23.68 11.77 22.85
N LYS A 139 -24.57 12.77 22.86
CA LYS A 139 -24.18 14.19 22.89
C LYS A 139 -23.42 14.57 24.16
N ALA A 140 -23.73 13.96 25.30
CA ALA A 140 -22.99 14.16 26.55
C ALA A 140 -21.52 13.69 26.47
N LEU A 141 -21.20 12.74 25.57
CA LEU A 141 -19.84 12.29 25.29
C LEU A 141 -19.08 13.17 24.29
N GLY A 142 -19.67 14.30 23.87
CA GLY A 142 -19.07 15.21 22.89
C GLY A 142 -19.16 14.73 21.45
N CYS A 143 -20.06 13.78 21.17
CA CYS A 143 -20.33 13.24 19.84
C CYS A 143 -21.61 13.85 19.24
N GLU A 144 -21.69 13.90 17.92
CA GLU A 144 -22.93 14.24 17.23
C GLU A 144 -23.78 12.98 17.04
N ALA A 145 -25.09 13.10 17.19
CA ALA A 145 -26.01 11.98 17.05
C ALA A 145 -27.32 12.43 16.41
N SER A 146 -27.85 11.58 15.54
CA SER A 146 -29.14 11.78 14.87
C SER A 146 -29.93 10.48 14.82
N PRO A 147 -31.23 10.51 15.15
CA PRO A 147 -32.12 9.39 14.91
C PRO A 147 -32.39 9.27 13.40
N ILE A 148 -32.37 8.05 12.88
CA ILE A 148 -32.70 7.78 11.49
C ILE A 148 -33.55 6.52 11.36
N ILE A 149 -34.35 6.47 10.30
CA ILE A 149 -35.00 5.24 9.84
C ILE A 149 -34.27 4.76 8.60
N TYR A 150 -33.71 3.55 8.66
CA TYR A 150 -32.97 2.92 7.57
C TYR A 150 -33.65 1.61 7.22
N LYS A 151 -34.40 1.58 6.12
CA LYS A 151 -35.17 0.41 5.68
C LYS A 151 -35.13 0.29 4.17
N HIS A 152 -35.23 -0.95 3.67
CA HIS A 152 -35.34 -1.20 2.23
C HIS A 152 -36.80 -1.00 1.80
N GLY A 153 -37.00 -0.24 0.74
CA GLY A 153 -38.28 0.00 0.09
C GLY A 153 -38.20 -0.31 -1.41
N LEU A 154 -39.36 -0.31 -2.08
CA LEU A 154 -39.43 -0.40 -3.53
C LEU A 154 -39.95 0.93 -4.08
N ILE A 155 -39.20 1.51 -5.01
CA ILE A 155 -39.62 2.73 -5.71
C ILE A 155 -40.31 2.33 -7.00
N GLN A 156 -41.52 2.84 -7.22
CA GLN A 156 -42.26 2.66 -8.46
C GLN A 156 -42.42 3.98 -9.21
N LYS A 157 -42.14 3.94 -10.51
CA LYS A 157 -42.52 4.98 -11.47
C LYS A 157 -43.10 4.34 -12.73
N GLY A 158 -44.39 4.54 -12.98
CA GLY A 158 -45.11 3.80 -14.02
C GLY A 158 -45.02 2.30 -13.77
N GLU A 159 -44.54 1.55 -14.75
CA GLU A 159 -44.34 0.09 -14.67
C GLU A 159 -42.95 -0.31 -14.10
N HIS A 160 -42.05 0.66 -13.89
CA HIS A 160 -40.72 0.37 -13.37
C HIS A 160 -40.74 0.32 -11.84
N LEU A 161 -40.31 -0.80 -11.27
CA LEU A 161 -40.22 -1.04 -9.83
C LEU A 161 -38.78 -1.43 -9.47
N ILE A 162 -38.10 -0.63 -8.65
CA ILE A 162 -36.69 -0.86 -8.28
C ILE A 162 -36.50 -0.85 -6.75
N PRO A 163 -35.75 -1.82 -6.19
CA PRO A 163 -35.44 -1.84 -4.77
C PRO A 163 -34.41 -0.76 -4.44
N LYS A 164 -34.68 0.04 -3.41
CA LYS A 164 -33.77 1.08 -2.90
C LYS A 164 -33.83 1.14 -1.37
N VAL A 165 -32.85 1.81 -0.78
CA VAL A 165 -32.81 2.12 0.64
C VAL A 165 -33.50 3.45 0.86
N VAL A 166 -34.47 3.46 1.78
CA VAL A 166 -35.17 4.66 2.23
C VAL A 166 -34.55 5.10 3.55
N ILE A 167 -34.04 6.32 3.57
CA ILE A 167 -33.50 6.94 4.77
C ILE A 167 -34.43 8.07 5.22
N GLY A 168 -35.07 7.88 6.36
CA GLY A 168 -35.87 8.91 7.04
C GLY A 168 -34.99 9.79 7.91
N ILE A 169 -34.97 11.10 7.65
CA ILE A 169 -34.22 12.10 8.42
C ILE A 169 -35.09 13.30 8.81
N ARG A 170 -34.69 14.03 9.85
CA ARG A 170 -35.33 15.29 10.24
C ARG A 170 -34.64 16.47 9.52
N PRO A 171 -35.35 17.25 8.68
CA PRO A 171 -34.75 18.34 7.91
C PRO A 171 -34.24 19.50 8.78
N ASP A 172 -34.85 19.72 9.94
CA ASP A 172 -34.57 20.87 10.82
C ASP A 172 -33.44 20.61 11.84
N GLU A 173 -32.91 19.38 11.89
CA GLU A 173 -31.90 19.01 12.88
C GLU A 173 -30.50 19.47 12.40
N LYS A 174 -30.04 20.62 12.92
CA LYS A 174 -28.71 21.20 12.63
C LYS A 174 -27.54 20.25 12.87
N SER A 175 -27.74 19.18 13.64
CA SER A 175 -26.77 18.13 13.94
C SER A 175 -27.05 16.84 13.18
N SER A 176 -27.62 16.90 11.97
CA SER A 176 -27.83 15.71 11.14
C SER A 176 -26.48 15.06 10.83
N SER A 177 -26.33 13.79 11.21
CA SER A 177 -25.16 12.99 10.90
C SER A 177 -24.94 12.85 9.37
N ILE A 178 -25.92 13.20 8.54
CA ILE A 178 -25.82 13.23 7.07
C ILE A 178 -26.24 14.63 6.58
N ASP A 179 -25.29 15.40 6.04
CA ASP A 179 -25.54 16.76 5.53
C ASP A 179 -25.96 16.72 4.05
N VAL A 180 -27.18 16.22 3.78
CA VAL A 180 -27.71 16.10 2.41
C VAL A 180 -27.79 17.47 1.72
N LYS A 181 -28.07 18.54 2.48
CA LYS A 181 -28.25 19.90 1.97
C LYS A 181 -27.00 20.41 1.24
N ARG A 182 -25.81 20.06 1.72
CA ARG A 182 -24.53 20.44 1.10
C ARG A 182 -24.27 19.76 -0.24
N TYR A 183 -24.86 18.58 -0.47
CA TYR A 183 -24.66 17.77 -1.67
C TYR A 183 -25.82 17.85 -2.67
N MET A 184 -26.69 18.85 -2.52
CA MET A 184 -27.75 19.11 -3.50
C MET A 184 -27.14 19.53 -4.84
N PHE A 185 -27.55 18.84 -5.89
CA PHE A 185 -27.12 19.10 -7.27
C PHE A 185 -28.10 20.04 -7.97
N VAL A 186 -29.40 19.74 -7.91
CA VAL A 186 -30.49 20.52 -8.57
C VAL A 186 -31.74 20.49 -7.68
N GLY A 187 -32.44 21.62 -7.56
CA GLY A 187 -33.66 21.75 -6.75
C GLY A 187 -33.39 22.19 -5.31
N GLU A 188 -34.40 22.08 -4.46
CA GLU A 188 -34.32 22.50 -3.05
C GLU A 188 -34.31 21.28 -2.13
N PHE A 189 -33.50 21.34 -1.07
CA PHE A 189 -33.58 20.35 0.00
C PHE A 189 -34.85 20.61 0.83
N SER A 190 -35.91 19.90 0.51
CA SER A 190 -37.19 19.94 1.24
C SER A 190 -37.69 18.52 1.48
N LEU A 191 -37.97 18.21 2.74
CA LEU A 191 -38.53 16.93 3.19
C LEU A 191 -39.80 17.20 4.00
N LYS A 192 -40.73 17.97 3.41
CA LYS A 192 -42.08 18.10 4.00
C LYS A 192 -42.83 16.78 3.82
N LYS A 193 -43.96 16.65 4.53
CA LYS A 193 -44.82 15.47 4.42
C LYS A 193 -45.15 15.15 2.95
N GLY A 194 -44.79 13.94 2.52
CA GLY A 194 -44.99 13.48 1.13
C GLY A 194 -43.99 14.04 0.12
N GLU A 195 -42.85 14.55 0.56
CA GLU A 195 -41.73 14.94 -0.32
C GLU A 195 -40.53 14.00 -0.15
N ALA A 196 -39.81 13.78 -1.25
CA ALA A 196 -38.60 12.98 -1.29
C ALA A 196 -37.48 13.70 -2.04
N VAL A 197 -36.24 13.50 -1.58
CA VAL A 197 -35.04 13.87 -2.32
C VAL A 197 -34.36 12.58 -2.78
N VAL A 198 -34.06 12.51 -4.08
CA VAL A 198 -33.43 11.32 -4.70
C VAL A 198 -32.06 11.70 -5.26
N SER A 199 -31.21 10.72 -5.54
CA SER A 199 -29.93 11.02 -6.17
C SER A 199 -30.08 11.37 -7.65
N ASP A 200 -29.07 12.02 -8.22
CA ASP A 200 -28.96 12.24 -9.66
C ASP A 200 -28.93 10.92 -10.46
N VAL A 201 -28.30 9.87 -9.90
CA VAL A 201 -28.24 8.55 -10.52
C VAL A 201 -29.62 7.88 -10.60
N ILE A 202 -30.39 7.89 -9.50
CA ILE A 202 -31.76 7.34 -9.48
C ILE A 202 -32.68 8.18 -10.36
N ALA A 203 -32.49 9.50 -10.37
CA ALA A 203 -33.24 10.38 -11.25
C ALA A 203 -33.02 10.05 -12.73
N GLN A 204 -31.80 9.74 -13.14
CA GLN A 204 -31.50 9.29 -14.50
C GLN A 204 -32.09 7.89 -14.77
N GLU A 205 -31.94 6.95 -13.83
CA GLU A 205 -32.43 5.57 -13.95
C GLU A 205 -33.95 5.52 -14.17
N LEU A 206 -34.70 6.33 -13.42
CA LEU A 206 -36.17 6.43 -13.51
C LEU A 206 -36.65 7.59 -14.39
N ASN A 207 -35.74 8.28 -15.08
CA ASN A 207 -36.02 9.47 -15.90
C ASN A 207 -36.91 10.51 -15.17
N LEU A 208 -36.63 10.77 -13.90
CA LEU A 208 -37.39 11.66 -13.00
C LEU A 208 -37.09 13.13 -13.27
N ARG A 209 -38.11 13.96 -13.10
CA ARG A 209 -38.00 15.42 -13.07
C ARG A 209 -38.45 15.96 -11.71
N ILE A 210 -37.92 17.12 -11.33
CA ILE A 210 -38.35 17.80 -10.10
C ILE A 210 -39.85 18.09 -10.17
N GLY A 211 -40.55 17.79 -9.08
CA GLY A 211 -41.99 17.95 -8.96
C GLY A 211 -42.82 16.76 -9.45
N GLU A 212 -42.21 15.77 -10.11
CA GLU A 212 -42.88 14.50 -10.40
C GLU A 212 -43.11 13.70 -9.11
N LYS A 213 -44.01 12.72 -9.19
CA LYS A 213 -44.33 11.82 -8.09
C LYS A 213 -43.73 10.44 -8.34
N ILE A 214 -43.28 9.83 -7.26
CA ILE A 214 -42.91 8.42 -7.19
C ILE A 214 -43.80 7.74 -6.15
N ILE A 215 -43.97 6.44 -6.30
CA ILE A 215 -44.65 5.62 -5.31
C ILE A 215 -43.59 4.85 -4.52
N LEU A 216 -43.68 4.87 -3.18
CA LEU A 216 -42.85 4.03 -2.32
C LEU A 216 -43.68 2.90 -1.71
N HIS A 217 -43.14 1.69 -1.82
CA HIS A 217 -43.72 0.49 -1.22
C HIS A 217 -42.84 -0.03 -0.09
N SER A 218 -43.47 -0.37 1.03
CA SER A 218 -42.84 -1.11 2.12
C SER A 218 -43.00 -2.61 1.90
N PRO A 219 -41.91 -3.41 1.89
CA PRO A 219 -41.98 -4.86 1.82
C PRO A 219 -42.86 -5.47 2.91
N SER A 220 -42.89 -4.88 4.10
CA SER A 220 -43.74 -5.32 5.22
C SER A 220 -45.24 -5.19 4.92
N LYS A 221 -45.65 -4.15 4.18
CA LYS A 221 -47.03 -3.97 3.76
C LYS A 221 -47.40 -4.98 2.65
N ILE A 222 -46.48 -5.30 1.75
CA ILE A 222 -46.67 -6.30 0.68
C ILE A 222 -46.82 -7.71 1.25
N THR A 223 -45.97 -8.13 2.20
CA THR A 223 -46.05 -9.48 2.77
C THR A 223 -47.38 -9.75 3.48
N LYS A 224 -48.03 -8.72 4.04
CA LYS A 224 -49.37 -8.84 4.65
C LYS A 224 -50.48 -9.17 3.65
N MET A 225 -50.26 -8.94 2.35
CA MET A 225 -51.18 -9.38 1.30
C MET A 225 -51.18 -10.89 1.12
N PHE A 226 -50.19 -11.60 1.65
CA PHE A 226 -50.05 -13.05 1.53
C PHE A 226 -50.14 -13.70 2.91
N LYS A 227 -50.97 -14.74 3.03
CA LYS A 227 -51.06 -15.57 4.24
C LYS A 227 -50.52 -16.96 3.92
N TYR A 228 -49.58 -17.43 4.70
CA TYR A 228 -49.14 -18.83 4.61
C TYR A 228 -50.14 -19.73 5.31
N GLU A 229 -50.68 -20.71 4.59
CA GLU A 229 -51.51 -21.78 5.13
C GLU A 229 -50.73 -23.10 5.09
N GLU A 230 -50.52 -23.70 6.25
CA GLU A 230 -49.78 -24.96 6.40
C GLU A 230 -50.47 -26.08 5.58
N GLY A 231 -49.70 -26.73 4.70
CA GLY A 231 -50.20 -27.75 3.76
C GLY A 231 -50.85 -27.21 2.47
N LYS A 232 -51.07 -25.89 2.33
CA LYS A 232 -51.69 -25.27 1.13
C LYS A 232 -50.86 -24.15 0.50
N GLY A 233 -49.77 -23.73 1.13
CA GLY A 233 -48.87 -22.70 0.61
C GLY A 233 -49.36 -21.27 0.85
N PHE A 234 -48.86 -20.32 0.07
CA PHE A 234 -49.24 -18.90 0.18
C PHE A 234 -50.59 -18.63 -0.51
N LYS A 235 -51.54 -18.06 0.21
CA LYS A 235 -52.78 -17.53 -0.35
C LYS A 235 -52.80 -16.01 -0.33
N PHE A 236 -53.34 -15.45 -1.40
CA PHE A 236 -53.61 -14.02 -1.49
C PHE A 236 -54.76 -13.65 -0.55
N ASN A 237 -54.53 -12.65 0.30
CA ASN A 237 -55.50 -12.10 1.23
C ASN A 237 -56.15 -10.88 0.58
N GLU A 238 -57.28 -11.10 -0.10
CA GLU A 238 -58.00 -10.05 -0.83
C GLU A 238 -58.41 -8.88 0.07
N ASP A 239 -58.75 -9.13 1.32
CA ASP A 239 -59.20 -8.08 2.25
C ASP A 239 -58.05 -7.16 2.66
N LYS A 240 -56.87 -7.72 2.92
CA LYS A 240 -55.67 -6.93 3.24
C LYS A 240 -55.05 -6.26 2.01
N ALA A 241 -55.18 -6.88 0.84
CA ALA A 241 -54.73 -6.29 -0.41
C ALA A 241 -55.57 -5.06 -0.81
N LYS A 242 -56.88 -5.06 -0.53
CA LYS A 242 -57.78 -3.92 -0.78
C LYS A 242 -57.44 -2.67 0.06
N VAL A 243 -56.73 -2.83 1.17
CA VAL A 243 -56.36 -1.75 2.11
C VAL A 243 -54.93 -1.25 1.86
N PHE A 244 -54.21 -1.82 0.89
CA PHE A 244 -52.88 -1.36 0.55
C PHE A 244 -52.95 -0.05 -0.24
N LEU A 245 -52.61 1.04 0.44
CA LEU A 245 -52.43 2.35 -0.17
C LEU A 245 -50.93 2.59 -0.37
N PRO A 246 -50.44 2.66 -1.62
CA PRO A 246 -49.09 3.09 -1.90
C PRO A 246 -48.89 4.54 -1.44
N ASP A 247 -47.76 4.84 -0.82
CA ASP A 247 -47.45 6.19 -0.37
C ASP A 247 -46.79 6.96 -1.52
N GLU A 248 -47.45 8.03 -1.98
CA GLU A 248 -46.95 8.90 -3.04
C GLU A 248 -46.03 9.99 -2.49
N TYR A 249 -44.85 10.15 -3.09
CA TYR A 249 -43.88 11.18 -2.73
C TYR A 249 -43.56 12.05 -3.94
N ARG A 250 -43.60 13.38 -3.74
CA ARG A 250 -43.18 14.36 -4.73
C ARG A 250 -41.68 14.60 -4.63
N ILE A 251 -40.98 14.59 -5.76
CA ILE A 251 -39.55 14.87 -5.80
C ILE A 251 -39.30 16.38 -5.61
N SER A 252 -38.62 16.75 -4.53
CA SER A 252 -38.26 18.15 -4.22
C SER A 252 -36.89 18.56 -4.79
N GLY A 253 -35.97 17.62 -4.95
CA GLY A 253 -34.67 17.86 -5.55
C GLY A 253 -33.82 16.61 -5.74
N PHE A 254 -32.64 16.84 -6.33
CA PHE A 254 -31.63 15.84 -6.62
C PHE A 254 -30.34 16.11 -5.84
N PHE A 255 -29.78 15.09 -5.19
CA PHE A 255 -28.46 15.14 -4.55
C PHE A 255 -27.42 14.32 -5.32
N SER A 256 -26.14 14.58 -5.09
CA SER A 256 -25.05 13.71 -5.54
C SER A 256 -23.91 13.73 -4.53
N PHE A 257 -23.64 12.60 -3.87
CA PHE A 257 -22.48 12.45 -2.98
C PHE A 257 -21.19 12.11 -3.76
N GLY A 258 -21.28 11.96 -5.09
CA GLY A 258 -20.17 11.57 -5.95
C GLY A 258 -19.77 10.10 -5.78
N LYS A 259 -20.69 9.28 -5.26
CA LYS A 259 -20.46 7.87 -4.96
C LYS A 259 -21.57 7.04 -5.58
N TYR A 260 -21.28 6.47 -6.74
CA TYR A 260 -22.24 5.67 -7.49
C TYR A 260 -22.95 4.61 -6.64
N ASP A 261 -22.26 3.84 -5.79
CA ASP A 261 -22.92 2.80 -4.98
C ASP A 261 -23.91 3.37 -3.96
N PHE A 262 -23.62 4.53 -3.37
CA PHE A 262 -24.51 5.20 -2.43
C PHE A 262 -25.62 5.94 -3.17
N ASP A 263 -25.26 6.73 -4.17
CA ASP A 263 -26.17 7.53 -4.97
C ASP A 263 -27.16 6.61 -5.72
N SER A 264 -26.73 5.48 -6.27
CA SER A 264 -27.64 4.54 -6.95
C SER A 264 -28.57 3.78 -6.01
N SER A 265 -28.34 3.78 -4.69
CA SER A 265 -29.10 2.94 -3.76
C SER A 265 -30.00 3.69 -2.77
N VAL A 266 -29.75 4.97 -2.51
CA VAL A 266 -30.39 5.70 -1.39
C VAL A 266 -31.38 6.78 -1.85
N ILE A 267 -32.49 6.91 -1.14
CA ILE A 267 -33.39 8.08 -1.19
C ILE A 267 -33.65 8.63 0.21
N PHE A 268 -33.94 9.93 0.30
CA PHE A 268 -34.27 10.59 1.56
C PHE A 268 -35.71 11.05 1.61
N ILE A 269 -36.38 10.78 2.73
CA ILE A 269 -37.72 11.27 3.06
C ILE A 269 -37.73 11.81 4.49
N ASN A 270 -38.84 12.44 4.89
CA ASN A 270 -39.02 12.82 6.29
C ASN A 270 -39.03 11.56 7.19
N ILE A 271 -38.43 11.64 8.37
CA ILE A 271 -38.44 10.53 9.33
C ILE A 271 -39.86 10.10 9.73
N ASP A 272 -40.80 11.03 9.84
CA ASP A 272 -42.17 10.72 10.26
C ASP A 272 -42.90 9.97 9.13
N ASP A 273 -42.70 10.41 7.88
CA ASP A 273 -43.21 9.70 6.70
C ASP A 273 -42.60 8.30 6.56
N ALA A 274 -41.31 8.15 6.88
CA ALA A 274 -40.65 6.84 6.92
C ALA A 274 -41.24 5.93 8.00
N ALA A 275 -41.55 6.47 9.18
CA ALA A 275 -42.19 5.71 10.25
C ALA A 275 -43.57 5.21 9.82
N ASP A 276 -44.38 6.06 9.19
CA ASP A 276 -45.69 5.71 8.64
C ASP A 276 -45.57 4.66 7.50
N LEU A 277 -44.63 4.85 6.57
CA LEU A 277 -44.38 3.93 5.44
C LEU A 277 -44.02 2.51 5.93
N PHE A 278 -43.19 2.41 6.97
CA PHE A 278 -42.72 1.13 7.51
C PHE A 278 -43.51 0.63 8.73
N GLU A 279 -44.62 1.27 9.08
CA GLU A 279 -45.49 0.94 10.22
C GLU A 279 -44.73 0.87 11.56
N LEU A 280 -43.80 1.79 11.75
CA LEU A 280 -43.04 1.93 12.98
C LEU A 280 -43.81 2.83 13.98
N PRO A 281 -43.62 2.64 15.30
CA PRO A 281 -44.20 3.55 16.28
C PRO A 281 -43.78 4.99 16.05
N TRP A 282 -44.68 5.92 16.37
CA TRP A 282 -44.36 7.36 16.34
C TRP A 282 -43.15 7.68 17.23
N ASP A 283 -42.32 8.62 16.77
CA ASP A 283 -41.06 9.05 17.42
C ASP A 283 -40.02 7.93 17.64
N SER A 284 -40.16 6.81 16.92
CA SER A 284 -39.15 5.74 16.92
C SER A 284 -38.13 5.91 15.79
N ALA A 285 -36.98 5.27 15.94
CA ALA A 285 -35.94 5.24 14.91
C ALA A 285 -35.41 3.82 14.73
N THR A 286 -35.05 3.42 13.51
CA THR A 286 -34.41 2.11 13.31
C THR A 286 -32.98 2.12 13.85
N SER A 287 -32.31 3.28 13.81
CA SER A 287 -30.94 3.42 14.28
C SER A 287 -30.66 4.84 14.75
N VAL A 288 -29.67 4.99 15.63
CA VAL A 288 -29.07 6.30 15.94
C VAL A 288 -27.68 6.34 15.31
N TYR A 289 -27.47 7.29 14.41
CA TYR A 289 -26.21 7.51 13.71
C TYR A 289 -25.34 8.46 14.50
N VAL A 290 -24.13 8.04 14.82
CA VAL A 290 -23.19 8.79 15.66
C VAL A 290 -21.98 9.22 14.83
N LYS A 291 -21.62 10.50 14.93
CA LYS A 291 -20.40 11.08 14.41
C LYS A 291 -19.49 11.51 15.57
N THR A 292 -18.23 11.15 15.44
CA THR A 292 -17.17 11.39 16.44
C THR A 292 -16.07 12.25 15.83
N LYS A 293 -15.25 12.87 16.68
CA LYS A 293 -14.06 13.60 16.21
C LYS A 293 -12.98 12.66 15.65
N ASP A 294 -12.84 11.47 16.24
CA ASP A 294 -11.93 10.42 15.79
C ASP A 294 -12.72 9.15 15.45
N PRO A 295 -12.85 8.79 14.15
CA PRO A 295 -13.55 7.59 13.71
C PRO A 295 -12.72 6.30 13.89
N PHE A 296 -11.41 6.38 14.12
CA PHE A 296 -10.56 5.19 14.22
C PHE A 296 -10.42 4.69 15.66
N HIS A 297 -10.60 5.56 16.65
CA HIS A 297 -10.51 5.22 18.08
C HIS A 297 -11.88 5.31 18.77
N LEU A 298 -12.74 4.33 18.50
CA LEU A 298 -14.12 4.31 18.98
C LEU A 298 -14.35 3.44 20.22
N GLN A 299 -13.41 2.55 20.56
CA GLN A 299 -13.63 1.48 21.53
C GLN A 299 -14.02 1.98 22.92
N GLY A 300 -13.38 3.06 23.41
CA GLY A 300 -13.73 3.65 24.71
C GLY A 300 -15.16 4.22 24.76
N ILE A 301 -15.61 4.87 23.68
CA ILE A 301 -16.97 5.41 23.56
C ILE A 301 -17.99 4.28 23.42
N GLN A 302 -17.66 3.25 22.63
CA GLN A 302 -18.51 2.06 22.49
C GLN A 302 -18.72 1.36 23.83
N ASP A 303 -17.66 1.15 24.61
CA ASP A 303 -17.75 0.46 25.91
C ASP A 303 -18.61 1.25 26.92
N GLU A 304 -18.50 2.59 26.93
CA GLU A 304 -19.32 3.43 27.80
C GLU A 304 -20.80 3.39 27.41
N LEU A 305 -21.10 3.52 26.12
CA LEU A 305 -22.47 3.44 25.61
C LEU A 305 -23.06 2.03 25.83
N GLN A 306 -22.26 0.97 25.69
CA GLN A 306 -22.70 -0.41 25.87
C GLN A 306 -23.05 -0.70 27.34
N LYS A 307 -22.36 -0.08 28.29
CA LYS A 307 -22.71 -0.16 29.72
C LYS A 307 -24.03 0.53 30.02
N LYS A 308 -24.29 1.70 29.41
CA LYS A 308 -25.54 2.45 29.60
C LYS A 308 -26.73 1.78 28.92
N PHE A 309 -26.50 1.16 27.76
CA PHE A 309 -27.55 0.54 26.95
C PHE A 309 -27.21 -0.93 26.62
N PRO A 310 -27.27 -1.84 27.61
CA PRO A 310 -26.90 -3.25 27.42
C PRO A 310 -27.81 -3.99 26.43
N ALA A 311 -29.02 -3.48 26.24
CA ALA A 311 -30.01 -3.99 25.30
C ALA A 311 -29.74 -3.63 23.83
N LEU A 312 -28.96 -2.56 23.59
CA LEU A 312 -28.68 -2.04 22.26
C LEU A 312 -27.34 -2.58 21.76
N GLN A 313 -27.24 -2.77 20.45
CA GLN A 313 -25.97 -3.05 19.80
C GLN A 313 -25.36 -1.75 19.29
N ILE A 314 -24.11 -1.52 19.66
CA ILE A 314 -23.35 -0.34 19.25
C ILE A 314 -22.24 -0.82 18.31
N LEU A 315 -22.47 -0.63 17.02
CA LEU A 315 -21.58 -1.11 15.96
C LEU A 315 -20.76 0.06 15.43
N SER A 316 -19.44 -0.10 15.36
CA SER A 316 -18.57 0.85 14.66
C SER A 316 -18.60 0.59 13.16
N TRP A 317 -18.20 1.60 12.37
CA TRP A 317 -18.05 1.43 10.92
C TRP A 317 -17.07 0.29 10.56
N GLN A 318 -16.06 0.03 11.41
CA GLN A 318 -15.13 -1.09 11.22
C GLN A 318 -15.80 -2.45 11.39
N GLN A 319 -16.72 -2.56 12.35
CA GLN A 319 -17.49 -3.78 12.59
C GLN A 319 -18.50 -4.02 11.45
N LEU A 320 -19.19 -2.97 11.01
CA LEU A 320 -20.13 -3.02 9.88
C LEU A 320 -19.43 -3.42 8.58
N ASN A 321 -18.19 -2.95 8.36
CA ASN A 321 -17.42 -3.21 7.14
C ASN A 321 -16.35 -4.29 7.34
N ARG A 322 -16.46 -5.15 8.36
CA ARG A 322 -15.42 -6.13 8.72
C ARG A 322 -15.04 -7.05 7.56
N GLN A 323 -16.00 -7.48 6.74
CA GLN A 323 -15.73 -8.31 5.57
C GLN A 323 -14.87 -7.57 4.54
N PHE A 324 -15.23 -6.33 4.21
CA PHE A 324 -14.48 -5.51 3.25
C PHE A 324 -13.09 -5.17 3.77
N LEU A 325 -12.97 -4.73 5.03
CA LEU A 325 -11.68 -4.51 5.68
C LEU A 325 -10.83 -5.78 5.76
N GLY A 326 -11.47 -6.94 5.92
CA GLY A 326 -10.83 -8.25 5.84
C GLY A 326 -10.25 -8.53 4.45
N VAL A 327 -10.97 -8.18 3.38
CA VAL A 327 -10.46 -8.28 2.00
C VAL A 327 -9.24 -7.39 1.79
N LEU A 328 -9.25 -6.14 2.28
CA LEU A 328 -8.08 -5.25 2.22
C LEU A 328 -6.87 -5.85 2.98
N ALA A 329 -7.12 -6.51 4.12
CA ALA A 329 -6.06 -7.18 4.87
C ALA A 329 -5.51 -8.42 4.12
N VAL A 330 -6.38 -9.22 3.51
CA VAL A 330 -5.98 -10.37 2.67
C VAL A 330 -5.20 -9.90 1.45
N GLU A 331 -5.63 -8.82 0.80
CA GLU A 331 -4.91 -8.21 -0.31
C GLU A 331 -3.49 -7.81 0.12
N LYS A 332 -3.34 -7.10 1.24
CA LYS A 332 -2.02 -6.74 1.76
C LYS A 332 -1.14 -7.96 2.01
N ASN A 333 -1.71 -9.06 2.50
CA ASN A 333 -0.98 -10.32 2.66
C ASN A 333 -0.59 -10.95 1.31
N MET A 334 -1.46 -10.90 0.31
CA MET A 334 -1.16 -11.36 -1.04
C MET A 334 0.00 -10.56 -1.67
N MET A 335 0.01 -9.23 -1.45
CA MET A 335 1.11 -8.35 -1.88
C MET A 335 2.44 -8.75 -1.25
N PHE A 336 2.45 -9.13 0.03
CA PHE A 336 3.64 -9.65 0.69
C PHE A 336 4.18 -10.92 0.02
N PHE A 337 3.31 -11.85 -0.39
CA PHE A 337 3.73 -13.03 -1.14
C PHE A 337 4.32 -12.68 -2.51
N LEU A 338 3.70 -11.76 -3.26
CA LEU A 338 4.24 -11.28 -4.55
C LEU A 338 5.61 -10.60 -4.37
N LEU A 339 5.77 -9.82 -3.30
CA LEU A 339 7.00 -9.14 -2.95
C LEU A 339 8.15 -10.12 -2.73
N ILE A 340 7.90 -11.28 -2.09
CA ILE A 340 8.90 -12.35 -1.94
C ILE A 340 9.40 -12.85 -3.30
N PHE A 341 8.51 -13.04 -4.29
CA PHE A 341 8.93 -13.49 -5.62
C PHE A 341 9.79 -12.45 -6.34
N ILE A 342 9.41 -11.17 -6.29
CA ILE A 342 10.20 -10.07 -6.88
C ILE A 342 11.60 -10.04 -6.26
N VAL A 343 11.66 -10.15 -4.94
CA VAL A 343 12.90 -10.24 -4.17
C VAL A 343 13.75 -11.45 -4.58
N LEU A 344 13.15 -12.64 -4.70
CA LEU A 344 13.85 -13.87 -5.04
C LEU A 344 14.45 -13.80 -6.44
N VAL A 345 13.67 -13.33 -7.42
CA VAL A 345 14.13 -13.13 -8.80
C VAL A 345 15.28 -12.12 -8.84
N ALA A 346 15.19 -11.01 -8.09
CA ALA A 346 16.27 -10.03 -7.99
C ALA A 346 17.55 -10.64 -7.38
N ALA A 347 17.44 -11.38 -6.27
CA ALA A 347 18.56 -12.05 -5.63
C ALA A 347 19.24 -13.07 -6.56
N PHE A 348 18.45 -13.87 -7.28
CA PHE A 348 18.97 -14.83 -8.26
C PHE A 348 19.72 -14.14 -9.41
N SER A 349 19.18 -13.03 -9.91
CA SER A 349 19.82 -12.21 -10.94
C SER A 349 21.21 -11.72 -10.50
N ILE A 350 21.33 -11.25 -9.25
CA ILE A 350 22.61 -10.83 -8.66
C ILE A 350 23.58 -12.00 -8.56
N SER A 351 23.12 -13.14 -8.02
CA SER A 351 23.95 -14.34 -7.88
C SER A 351 24.51 -14.79 -9.23
N ASN A 352 23.68 -14.87 -10.27
CA ASN A 352 24.12 -15.26 -11.62
C ASN A 352 25.16 -14.29 -12.18
N THR A 353 24.97 -13.01 -11.90
CA THR A 353 25.89 -11.98 -12.37
C THR A 353 27.24 -12.04 -11.66
N LEU A 354 27.25 -12.21 -10.33
CA LEU A 354 28.49 -12.39 -9.56
C LEU A 354 29.21 -13.70 -9.90
N ILE A 355 28.50 -14.80 -10.17
CA ILE A 355 29.11 -16.03 -10.69
C ILE A 355 29.88 -15.73 -11.98
N THR A 356 29.26 -15.00 -12.90
CA THR A 356 29.88 -14.64 -14.18
C THR A 356 31.14 -13.79 -13.96
N VAL A 357 31.11 -12.83 -13.03
CA VAL A 357 32.29 -12.02 -12.67
C VAL A 357 33.41 -12.89 -12.08
N VAL A 358 33.08 -13.80 -11.16
CA VAL A 358 34.06 -14.73 -10.56
C VAL A 358 34.73 -15.58 -11.64
N LEU A 359 33.96 -16.14 -12.57
CA LEU A 359 34.48 -16.97 -13.66
C LEU A 359 35.44 -16.18 -14.56
N GLN A 360 35.07 -14.96 -14.95
CA GLN A 360 35.94 -14.09 -15.77
C GLN A 360 37.21 -13.64 -15.03
N LYS A 361 37.19 -13.66 -13.69
CA LYS A 361 38.29 -13.22 -12.82
C LYS A 361 39.07 -14.37 -12.17
N THR A 362 38.81 -15.62 -12.56
CA THR A 362 39.44 -16.82 -11.99
C THR A 362 40.97 -16.74 -11.95
N ARG A 363 41.62 -16.27 -13.04
CA ARG A 363 43.08 -16.12 -13.11
C ARG A 363 43.62 -15.07 -12.13
N GLU A 364 42.94 -13.92 -12.02
CA GLU A 364 43.32 -12.85 -11.08
C GLU A 364 43.19 -13.33 -9.62
N ILE A 365 42.12 -14.07 -9.31
CA ILE A 365 41.92 -14.68 -7.98
C ILE A 365 43.03 -15.71 -7.68
N GLY A 366 43.41 -16.54 -8.66
CA GLY A 366 44.50 -17.50 -8.54
C GLY A 366 45.86 -16.84 -8.26
N LEU A 367 46.18 -15.74 -8.96
CA LEU A 367 47.40 -14.95 -8.71
C LEU A 367 47.42 -14.36 -7.30
N ILE A 368 46.30 -13.78 -6.85
CA ILE A 368 46.20 -13.17 -5.51
C ILE A 368 46.35 -14.24 -4.41
N LYS A 369 45.82 -15.44 -4.60
CA LYS A 369 46.06 -16.57 -3.68
C LYS A 369 47.51 -17.05 -3.69
N ALA A 370 48.14 -17.13 -4.86
CA ALA A 370 49.55 -17.52 -4.98
C ALA A 370 50.49 -16.52 -4.28
N LEU A 371 50.09 -15.25 -4.21
CA LEU A 371 50.78 -14.20 -3.45
C LEU A 371 50.52 -14.24 -1.94
N GLY A 372 49.68 -15.17 -1.45
CA GLY A 372 49.45 -15.39 -0.01
C GLY A 372 48.09 -14.92 0.52
N ALA A 373 47.15 -14.49 -0.33
CA ALA A 373 45.83 -14.08 0.15
C ALA A 373 45.02 -15.25 0.73
N SER A 374 44.44 -15.06 1.90
CA SER A 374 43.60 -16.08 2.55
C SER A 374 42.24 -16.23 1.82
N PRO A 375 41.63 -17.43 1.84
CA PRO A 375 40.28 -17.65 1.31
C PRO A 375 39.23 -16.68 1.88
N MET A 376 39.40 -16.27 3.15
CA MET A 376 38.51 -15.32 3.82
C MET A 376 38.60 -13.91 3.22
N THR A 377 39.79 -13.49 2.78
CA THR A 377 40.00 -12.20 2.09
C THR A 377 39.23 -12.16 0.77
N ILE A 378 39.28 -13.26 0.01
CA ILE A 378 38.53 -13.39 -1.25
C ILE A 378 37.02 -13.39 -1.00
N LEU A 379 36.56 -14.14 0.00
CA LEU A 379 35.16 -14.15 0.40
C LEU A 379 34.66 -12.74 0.74
N ARG A 380 35.38 -12.01 1.60
CA ARG A 380 35.05 -10.62 2.00
C ARG A 380 35.01 -9.67 0.81
N THR A 381 35.96 -9.77 -0.11
CA THR A 381 36.02 -8.91 -1.31
C THR A 381 34.76 -9.03 -2.14
N PHE A 382 34.30 -10.26 -2.42
CA PHE A 382 33.10 -10.49 -3.23
C PHE A 382 31.79 -10.20 -2.49
N VAL A 383 31.73 -10.46 -1.18
CA VAL A 383 30.58 -10.07 -0.35
C VAL A 383 30.45 -8.55 -0.30
N LEU A 384 31.57 -7.82 -0.14
CA LEU A 384 31.60 -6.35 -0.16
C LEU A 384 31.20 -5.81 -1.53
N GLN A 385 31.60 -6.45 -2.62
CA GLN A 385 31.14 -6.11 -3.96
C GLN A 385 29.62 -6.23 -4.09
N GLY A 386 29.04 -7.33 -3.58
CA GLY A 386 27.58 -7.51 -3.52
C GLY A 386 26.87 -6.44 -2.70
N PHE A 387 27.45 -6.07 -1.56
CA PHE A 387 26.96 -4.97 -0.73
C PHE A 387 26.97 -3.62 -1.47
N ILE A 388 28.07 -3.27 -2.15
CA ILE A 388 28.17 -2.00 -2.90
C ILE A 388 27.15 -1.96 -4.04
N VAL A 389 27.00 -3.07 -4.78
CA VAL A 389 25.97 -3.18 -5.84
C VAL A 389 24.56 -3.03 -5.24
N GLY A 390 24.30 -3.66 -4.10
CA GLY A 390 23.04 -3.56 -3.38
C GLY A 390 22.74 -2.12 -2.94
N VAL A 391 23.71 -1.41 -2.37
CA VAL A 391 23.56 -0.01 -1.95
C VAL A 391 23.32 0.90 -3.15
N MET A 392 24.15 0.82 -4.20
CA MET A 392 23.97 1.67 -5.39
C MET A 392 22.65 1.40 -6.10
N GLY A 393 22.31 0.12 -6.30
CA GLY A 393 21.06 -0.28 -6.93
C GLY A 393 19.84 0.12 -6.11
N THR A 394 19.90 -0.02 -4.78
CA THR A 394 18.82 0.43 -3.90
C THR A 394 18.68 1.94 -3.93
N LEU A 395 19.76 2.72 -3.84
CA LEU A 395 19.70 4.18 -3.95
C LEU A 395 19.10 4.64 -5.27
N CYS A 396 19.58 4.09 -6.40
CA CYS A 396 19.04 4.40 -7.71
C CYS A 396 17.57 3.98 -7.83
N GLY A 397 17.23 2.80 -7.31
CA GLY A 397 15.87 2.26 -7.33
C GLY A 397 14.90 3.08 -6.49
N THR A 398 15.33 3.57 -5.33
CA THR A 398 14.56 4.47 -4.48
C THR A 398 14.31 5.80 -5.19
N LEU A 399 15.33 6.41 -5.78
CA LEU A 399 15.19 7.64 -6.56
C LEU A 399 14.23 7.45 -7.74
N LEU A 400 14.39 6.36 -8.49
CA LEU A 400 13.53 6.03 -9.63
C LEU A 400 12.09 5.75 -9.19
N GLY A 401 11.90 4.99 -8.11
CA GLY A 401 10.57 4.69 -7.55
C GLY A 401 9.84 5.95 -7.10
N ILE A 402 10.52 6.84 -6.37
CA ILE A 402 9.96 8.14 -5.96
C ILE A 402 9.62 9.00 -7.18
N ALA A 403 10.52 9.07 -8.17
CA ALA A 403 10.28 9.77 -9.42
C ALA A 403 9.03 9.27 -10.15
N VAL A 404 8.87 7.94 -10.28
CA VAL A 404 7.69 7.33 -10.90
C VAL A 404 6.43 7.67 -10.12
N ILE A 405 6.45 7.62 -8.78
CA ILE A 405 5.30 7.98 -7.94
C ILE A 405 4.94 9.48 -8.10
N HIS A 406 5.94 10.34 -8.23
CA HIS A 406 5.73 11.76 -8.45
C HIS A 406 5.05 12.04 -9.80
N TRP A 407 5.48 11.37 -10.87
CA TRP A 407 4.91 11.53 -12.22
C TRP A 407 3.79 10.54 -12.57
N ARG A 408 3.31 9.74 -11.61
CA ARG A 408 2.35 8.65 -11.86
C ARG A 408 1.09 9.07 -12.62
N ASN A 409 0.54 10.24 -12.30
CA ASN A 409 -0.67 10.75 -12.94
C ASN A 409 -0.39 11.08 -14.42
N GLN A 410 0.73 11.74 -14.72
CA GLN A 410 1.12 12.06 -16.10
C GLN A 410 1.39 10.79 -16.92
N ILE A 411 2.03 9.79 -16.32
CA ILE A 411 2.25 8.48 -16.93
C ILE A 411 0.88 7.85 -17.26
N MET A 412 -0.05 7.83 -16.30
CA MET A 412 -1.40 7.30 -16.49
C MET A 412 -2.13 8.00 -17.65
N PHE A 413 -2.15 9.34 -17.69
CA PHE A 413 -2.80 10.09 -18.77
C PHE A 413 -2.16 9.80 -20.13
N THR A 414 -0.82 9.73 -20.19
CA THR A 414 -0.10 9.45 -21.44
C THR A 414 -0.40 8.05 -21.96
N VAL A 415 -0.41 7.05 -21.07
CA VAL A 415 -0.77 5.67 -21.42
C VAL A 415 -2.22 5.61 -21.89
N SER A 416 -3.16 6.23 -21.18
CA SER A 416 -4.58 6.24 -21.58
C SER A 416 -4.82 6.86 -22.96
N LYS A 417 -4.07 7.91 -23.31
CA LYS A 417 -4.13 8.56 -24.62
C LYS A 417 -3.56 7.68 -25.73
N LEU A 418 -2.53 6.89 -25.42
CA LEU A 418 -1.88 5.97 -26.37
C LEU A 418 -2.70 4.70 -26.60
N THR A 419 -3.27 4.12 -25.55
CA THR A 419 -4.03 2.86 -25.62
C THR A 419 -5.49 3.07 -25.99
N GLY A 420 -6.03 4.29 -25.82
CA GLY A 420 -7.44 4.59 -26.02
C GLY A 420 -8.36 4.00 -24.94
N TRP A 421 -7.79 3.44 -23.86
CA TRP A 421 -8.52 2.89 -22.72
C TRP A 421 -8.43 3.83 -21.53
N GLU A 422 -9.58 4.17 -20.94
CA GLU A 422 -9.62 4.77 -19.61
C GLU A 422 -9.23 3.72 -18.57
N LEU A 423 -7.96 3.73 -18.14
CA LEU A 423 -7.44 2.74 -17.17
C LEU A 423 -8.17 2.81 -15.81
N PHE A 424 -8.63 3.99 -15.41
CA PHE A 424 -9.33 4.23 -14.15
C PHE A 424 -10.52 5.18 -14.39
N PRO A 425 -11.66 4.66 -14.87
CA PRO A 425 -12.86 5.47 -15.03
C PRO A 425 -13.33 5.96 -13.66
N LYS A 426 -13.44 7.29 -13.50
CA LYS A 426 -13.84 7.95 -12.24
C LYS A 426 -15.17 7.42 -11.68
N LYS A 427 -16.05 6.93 -12.57
CA LYS A 427 -17.35 6.35 -12.22
C LYS A 427 -17.25 5.12 -11.31
N PHE A 428 -16.19 4.32 -11.45
CA PHE A 428 -16.05 3.04 -10.74
C PHE A 428 -15.06 3.10 -9.57
N TYR A 429 -14.01 3.92 -9.70
CA TYR A 429 -12.93 3.97 -8.71
C TYR A 429 -12.98 5.19 -7.79
N PHE A 430 -13.90 6.14 -7.98
CA PHE A 430 -14.15 7.26 -7.06
C PHE A 430 -12.98 8.23 -6.81
N PHE A 431 -11.84 8.05 -7.49
CA PHE A 431 -10.67 8.92 -7.40
C PHE A 431 -10.39 9.57 -8.76
N SER A 432 -10.00 10.85 -8.75
CA SER A 432 -9.60 11.57 -9.96
C SER A 432 -8.13 11.36 -10.35
N GLU A 433 -7.34 10.85 -9.41
CA GLU A 433 -5.90 10.63 -9.54
C GLU A 433 -5.56 9.26 -9.00
N LEU A 434 -4.45 8.67 -9.46
CA LEU A 434 -3.98 7.41 -8.91
C LEU A 434 -3.56 7.68 -7.46
N PRO A 435 -4.16 7.07 -6.43
CA PRO A 435 -3.75 7.34 -5.06
C PRO A 435 -2.40 6.66 -4.82
N ALA A 436 -1.47 7.38 -4.20
CA ALA A 436 -0.20 6.81 -3.78
C ALA A 436 0.33 7.54 -2.54
N ARG A 437 0.73 6.76 -1.53
CA ARG A 437 1.27 7.28 -0.28
C ARG A 437 2.58 6.57 0.04
N ILE A 438 3.65 7.35 0.16
CA ILE A 438 4.96 6.84 0.58
C ILE A 438 5.02 6.83 2.09
N VAL A 439 5.10 5.64 2.69
CA VAL A 439 5.35 5.47 4.11
C VAL A 439 6.85 5.32 4.32
N ALA A 440 7.46 6.22 5.10
CA ALA A 440 8.91 6.22 5.31
C ALA A 440 9.40 4.90 5.93
N GLY A 441 8.61 4.30 6.83
CA GLY A 441 8.92 2.99 7.43
C GLY A 441 9.02 1.87 6.39
N ASP A 442 8.05 1.80 5.47
CA ASP A 442 8.05 0.82 4.39
C ASP A 442 9.26 1.01 3.46
N LEU A 443 9.58 2.26 3.12
CA LEU A 443 10.74 2.59 2.29
C LEU A 443 12.06 2.17 2.95
N LEU A 444 12.21 2.41 4.25
CA LEU A 444 13.39 1.99 5.01
C LEU A 444 13.51 0.46 5.05
N ILE A 445 12.41 -0.25 5.31
CA ILE A 445 12.37 -1.71 5.31
C ILE A 445 12.80 -2.26 3.95
N ILE A 446 12.25 -1.72 2.86
CA ILE A 446 12.63 -2.09 1.49
C ILE A 446 14.13 -1.88 1.27
N CYS A 447 14.68 -0.73 1.68
CA CYS A 447 16.09 -0.43 1.48
C CYS A 447 17.00 -1.42 2.25
N ILE A 448 16.69 -1.67 3.52
CA ILE A 448 17.45 -2.58 4.39
C ILE A 448 17.38 -4.01 3.84
N VAL A 449 16.16 -4.49 3.55
CA VAL A 449 15.93 -5.85 3.06
C VAL A 449 16.61 -6.05 1.71
N SER A 450 16.51 -5.10 0.79
CA SER A 450 17.18 -5.14 -0.52
C SER A 450 18.69 -5.31 -0.37
N VAL A 451 19.35 -4.48 0.45
CA VAL A 451 20.79 -4.56 0.66
C VAL A 451 21.19 -5.91 1.27
N ILE A 452 20.47 -6.38 2.30
CA ILE A 452 20.72 -7.68 2.93
C ILE A 452 20.64 -8.80 1.88
N LEU A 453 19.59 -8.81 1.06
CA LEU A 453 19.38 -9.83 0.04
C LEU A 453 20.45 -9.80 -1.06
N CYS A 454 20.88 -8.60 -1.47
CA CYS A 454 21.98 -8.44 -2.41
C CYS A 454 23.29 -9.02 -1.85
N THR A 455 23.57 -8.75 -0.58
CA THR A 455 24.75 -9.28 0.13
C THR A 455 24.67 -10.80 0.28
N LEU A 456 23.51 -11.35 0.64
CA LEU A 456 23.28 -12.81 0.73
C LEU A 456 23.40 -13.49 -0.65
N GLY A 457 22.87 -12.87 -1.70
CA GLY A 457 23.00 -13.36 -3.08
C GLY A 457 24.44 -13.45 -3.56
N ALA A 458 25.33 -12.61 -3.04
CA ALA A 458 26.77 -12.64 -3.32
C ALA A 458 27.53 -13.73 -2.55
N LEU A 459 26.95 -14.28 -1.48
CA LEU A 459 27.65 -15.19 -0.57
C LEU A 459 27.98 -16.54 -1.25
N LEU A 460 27.05 -17.07 -2.04
CA LEU A 460 27.21 -18.34 -2.76
C LEU A 460 28.35 -18.29 -3.80
N PRO A 461 28.41 -17.29 -4.72
CA PRO A 461 29.56 -17.12 -5.61
C PRO A 461 30.86 -16.79 -4.87
N ALA A 462 30.83 -15.94 -3.84
CA ALA A 462 32.01 -15.58 -3.06
C ALA A 462 32.64 -16.81 -2.39
N TRP A 463 31.82 -17.71 -1.85
CA TRP A 463 32.28 -18.95 -1.25
C TRP A 463 32.90 -19.91 -2.27
N ARG A 464 32.33 -20.00 -3.47
CA ARG A 464 32.93 -20.76 -4.58
C ARG A 464 34.28 -20.17 -5.01
N ALA A 465 34.38 -18.85 -5.13
CA ALA A 465 35.62 -18.14 -5.46
C ALA A 465 36.72 -18.41 -4.42
N ALA A 466 36.36 -18.34 -3.13
CA ALA A 466 37.26 -18.59 -2.02
C ALA A 466 37.80 -20.02 -1.99
N ARG A 467 37.13 -21.00 -2.61
CA ARG A 467 37.55 -22.41 -2.69
C ARG A 467 38.32 -22.77 -3.97
N LEU A 468 38.58 -21.82 -4.87
CA LEU A 468 39.38 -22.07 -6.08
C LEU A 468 40.83 -22.44 -5.74
N ASP A 469 41.33 -23.53 -6.33
CA ASP A 469 42.72 -23.97 -6.20
C ASP A 469 43.64 -23.07 -7.06
N PRO A 470 44.68 -22.42 -6.48
CA PRO A 470 45.60 -21.55 -7.23
C PRO A 470 46.27 -22.26 -8.41
N ALA A 471 46.63 -23.54 -8.25
CA ALA A 471 47.31 -24.31 -9.29
C ALA A 471 46.36 -24.57 -10.47
N LYS A 472 45.08 -24.88 -10.20
CA LYS A 472 44.07 -25.05 -11.25
C LYS A 472 43.69 -23.72 -11.91
N ALA A 473 43.62 -22.63 -11.15
CA ALA A 473 43.28 -21.31 -11.67
C ALA A 473 44.33 -20.74 -12.63
N LEU A 474 45.59 -21.17 -12.53
CA LEU A 474 46.70 -20.76 -13.41
C LEU A 474 46.94 -21.73 -14.58
N ARG A 475 46.36 -22.94 -14.54
CA ARG A 475 46.58 -24.02 -15.52
C ARG A 475 45.60 -24.01 -16.70
N TYR A 476 44.52 -23.22 -16.65
CA TYR A 476 43.59 -23.06 -17.77
C TYR A 476 44.21 -22.21 -18.89
N GLU A 477 44.82 -22.90 -19.85
CA GLU A 477 44.73 -22.62 -21.30
C GLU A 477 43.97 -23.75 -21.98
#